data_AF-A0A7U9NBB7-F1
#
_entry.id   AF-A0A7U9NBB7-F1
#
_cell.length_a   1.000
_cell.length_b   1.000
_cell.length_c   1.000
_cell.angle_alpha   90.00
_cell.angle_beta   90.00
_cell.angle_gamma   90.00
#
_symmetry.space_group_name_H-M   'P 1'
#
loop_
_entity.id
_entity.type
_entity.pdbx_description
1 polymer ?
#
loop_
_entity_poly.entity_id
_entity_poly.type
_entity_poly.pdbx_seq_one_letter_code
_entity_poly.pdbx_strand_id
1 'polypeptide(L)'
;MNESAIRTEEQIISLFPDRETLICRGWVLKKMEGRTVVYPLYYKFSDGDIPENIRRCEEISRQCGAGCVFRIVEHTNYHLSSILTDNGYGLEKCGVVGEWNLTGDVGKLCMKGKMPDGDLPDIGMEDILRFAAANGIVRILSDIPGREGLPEQYGWLGFRRAYLYRCYQKKQEEKSSGKEE
;
A
#
# COMPACT_ATOMS: atom_id res chain seq x y z
N MET A 1 12.75 -11.12 -8.26
CA MET A 1 11.81 -9.98 -8.24
C MET A 1 10.40 -10.53 -8.36
N ASN A 2 9.44 -10.10 -7.54
CA ASN A 2 8.06 -10.60 -7.57
C ASN A 2 7.24 -9.83 -8.62
N GLU A 3 7.37 -10.22 -9.89
CA GLU A 3 6.77 -9.52 -11.03
C GLU A 3 5.24 -9.46 -10.98
N SER A 4 4.59 -10.50 -10.44
CA SER A 4 3.13 -10.53 -10.27
C SER A 4 2.64 -9.45 -9.30
N ALA A 5 3.36 -9.27 -8.18
CA ALA A 5 3.06 -8.25 -7.19
C ALA A 5 3.30 -6.83 -7.74
N ILE A 6 4.41 -6.64 -8.47
CA ILE A 6 4.72 -5.36 -9.13
C ILE A 6 3.61 -4.99 -10.12
N ARG A 7 3.23 -5.91 -11.02
CA ARG A 7 2.15 -5.70 -11.98
C ARG A 7 0.81 -5.40 -11.30
N THR A 8 0.54 -6.05 -10.17
CA THR A 8 -0.69 -5.78 -9.40
C THR A 8 -0.65 -4.38 -8.79
N GLU A 9 0.48 -3.94 -8.23
CA GLU A 9 0.62 -2.54 -7.74
C GLU A 9 0.50 -1.51 -8.86
N GLU A 10 1.10 -1.75 -10.02
CA GLU A 10 0.96 -0.87 -11.19
C GLU A 10 -0.51 -0.68 -11.58
N GLN A 11 -1.28 -1.78 -11.59
CA GLN A 11 -2.72 -1.75 -11.85
C GLN A 11 -3.46 -0.94 -10.77
N ILE A 12 -3.19 -1.19 -9.49
CA ILE A 12 -3.80 -0.46 -8.37
C ILE A 12 -3.53 1.04 -8.51
N ILE A 13 -2.26 1.44 -8.72
CA ILE A 13 -1.85 2.83 -8.86
C ILE A 13 -2.59 3.51 -10.02
N SER A 14 -2.75 2.81 -11.15
CA SER A 14 -3.39 3.33 -12.36
C SER A 14 -4.91 3.52 -12.22
N LEU A 15 -5.55 2.87 -11.24
CA LEU A 15 -7.01 2.91 -11.06
C LEU A 15 -7.51 4.18 -10.35
N PHE A 16 -6.66 4.92 -9.64
CA PHE A 16 -7.07 6.16 -8.98
C PHE A 16 -6.77 7.38 -9.88
N PRO A 17 -7.79 8.16 -10.29
CA PRO A 17 -7.66 9.23 -11.27
C PRO A 17 -6.75 10.38 -10.84
N ASP A 18 -6.27 11.14 -11.83
CA ASP A 18 -5.22 12.18 -11.82
C ASP A 18 -5.41 13.34 -10.83
N ARG A 19 -5.26 13.07 -9.54
CA ARG A 19 -4.87 14.11 -8.58
C ARG A 19 -3.62 13.65 -7.84
N GLU A 20 -2.49 13.88 -8.52
CA GLU A 20 -1.12 13.87 -8.00
C GLU A 20 -0.41 12.49 -7.97
N THR A 21 -0.36 11.82 -9.13
CA THR A 21 0.68 10.79 -9.41
C THR A 21 1.86 11.44 -10.12
N LEU A 22 3.07 11.29 -9.58
CA LEU A 22 4.32 11.82 -10.14
C LEU A 22 5.31 10.67 -10.36
N ILE A 23 6.24 10.84 -11.29
CA ILE A 23 7.35 9.90 -11.49
C ILE A 23 8.66 10.61 -11.16
N CYS A 24 9.39 10.11 -10.17
CA CYS A 24 10.72 10.58 -9.81
C CYS A 24 11.74 9.48 -10.09
N ARG A 25 12.50 9.61 -11.19
CA ARG A 25 13.55 8.64 -11.59
C ARG A 25 13.05 7.20 -11.53
N GLY A 26 11.90 6.93 -12.15
CA GLY A 26 11.30 5.58 -12.19
C GLY A 26 10.59 5.14 -10.92
N TRP A 27 10.53 5.97 -9.87
CA TRP A 27 9.71 5.71 -8.69
C TRP A 27 8.40 6.47 -8.83
N VAL A 28 7.28 5.80 -8.53
CA VAL A 28 5.96 6.41 -8.62
C VAL A 28 5.62 7.02 -7.27
N LEU A 29 5.26 8.30 -7.25
CA LEU A 29 4.84 9.02 -6.06
C LEU A 29 3.35 9.29 -6.20
N LYS A 30 2.57 8.92 -5.20
CA LYS A 30 1.13 9.12 -5.20
C LYS A 30 0.70 9.84 -3.93
N LYS A 31 -0.01 10.94 -4.07
CA LYS A 31 -0.58 11.62 -2.93
C LYS A 31 -1.85 10.92 -2.46
N MET A 32 -1.91 10.62 -1.17
CA MET A 32 -3.03 9.98 -0.50
C MET A 32 -3.17 10.64 0.88
N GLU A 33 -4.33 11.25 1.18
CA GLU A 33 -4.73 11.64 2.55
C GLU A 33 -3.64 12.39 3.37
N GLY A 34 -2.99 13.40 2.77
CA GLY A 34 -1.94 14.18 3.44
C GLY A 34 -0.57 13.48 3.54
N ARG A 35 -0.40 12.34 2.88
CA ARG A 35 0.87 11.63 2.70
C ARG A 35 1.20 11.49 1.21
N THR A 36 2.48 11.37 0.90
CA THR A 36 2.98 10.97 -0.41
C THR A 36 3.54 9.57 -0.27
N VAL A 37 2.88 8.61 -0.91
CA VAL A 37 3.30 7.21 -0.94
C VAL A 37 4.18 6.99 -2.16
N VAL A 38 5.40 6.52 -1.91
CA VAL A 38 6.42 6.25 -2.91
C VAL A 38 6.48 4.75 -3.18
N TYR A 39 6.35 4.39 -4.45
CA TYR A 39 6.37 3.04 -4.98
C TYR A 39 7.62 2.85 -5.85
N PRO A 40 8.70 2.28 -5.30
CA PRO A 40 9.95 2.01 -6.01
C PRO A 40 9.85 0.74 -6.86
N LEU A 41 8.91 0.70 -7.80
CA LEU A 41 8.52 -0.53 -8.54
C LEU A 41 9.59 -0.99 -9.54
N TYR A 42 10.22 -0.05 -10.24
CA TYR A 42 11.15 -0.35 -11.33
C TYR A 42 12.59 -0.20 -10.83
N TYR A 43 13.12 -1.28 -10.26
CA TYR A 43 14.50 -1.33 -9.78
C TYR A 43 15.49 -1.55 -10.94
N LYS A 44 16.07 -0.46 -11.47
CA LYS A 44 17.22 -0.47 -12.39
C LYS A 44 18.13 0.73 -12.16
N PHE A 45 18.69 0.87 -10.96
CA PHE A 45 19.65 1.94 -10.68
C PHE A 45 20.89 1.36 -9.99
N SER A 46 22.05 1.97 -10.24
CA SER A 46 23.25 1.76 -9.44
C SER A 46 22.98 2.20 -8.00
N ASP A 47 23.42 1.41 -7.01
CA ASP A 47 23.16 1.65 -5.58
C ASP A 47 23.49 3.09 -5.11
N GLY A 48 24.44 3.76 -5.78
CA GLY A 48 24.81 5.15 -5.52
C GLY A 48 23.72 6.20 -5.77
N ASP A 49 22.67 5.87 -6.54
CA ASP A 49 21.57 6.79 -6.84
C ASP A 49 20.43 6.75 -5.81
N ILE A 50 20.38 5.71 -4.97
CA ILE A 50 19.24 5.48 -4.07
C ILE A 50 19.10 6.59 -3.01
N PRO A 51 20.17 7.00 -2.29
CA PRO A 51 20.05 8.07 -1.29
C PRO A 51 19.58 9.40 -1.91
N GLU A 52 20.05 9.70 -3.12
CA GLU A 52 19.64 10.89 -3.86
C GLU A 52 18.17 10.84 -4.29
N ASN A 53 17.68 9.67 -4.70
CA ASN A 53 16.28 9.47 -5.02
C ASN A 53 15.37 9.65 -3.80
N ILE A 54 15.80 9.13 -2.63
CA ILE A 54 15.09 9.31 -1.36
C ILE A 54 14.98 10.81 -1.04
N ARG A 55 16.09 11.56 -1.11
CA ARG A 55 16.09 13.02 -0.87
C ARG A 55 15.13 13.77 -1.79
N ARG A 56 15.11 13.46 -3.08
CA ARG A 56 14.15 14.06 -4.02
C ARG A 56 12.70 13.74 -3.67
N CYS A 57 12.40 12.49 -3.29
CA CYS A 57 11.05 12.11 -2.89
C CYS A 57 10.60 12.87 -1.63
N GLU A 58 11.51 13.09 -0.67
CA GLU A 58 11.26 13.90 0.51
C GLU A 58 10.98 15.37 0.17
N GLU A 59 11.76 15.95 -0.76
CA GLU A 59 11.56 17.31 -1.22
C GLU A 59 10.20 17.51 -1.89
N ILE A 60 9.82 16.60 -2.80
CA ILE A 60 8.50 16.62 -3.47
C ILE A 60 7.40 16.50 -2.40
N SER A 61 7.52 15.54 -1.49
CA SER A 61 6.52 15.33 -0.42
C SER A 61 6.38 16.59 0.46
N ARG A 62 7.50 17.23 0.82
CA ARG A 62 7.53 18.45 1.62
C ARG A 62 6.89 19.64 0.91
N GLN A 63 7.15 19.81 -0.39
CA GLN A 63 6.53 20.85 -1.22
C GLN A 63 5.00 20.69 -1.26
N CYS A 64 4.52 19.44 -1.23
CA CYS A 64 3.10 19.11 -1.16
C CYS A 64 2.51 19.17 0.27
N GLY A 65 3.29 19.54 1.27
CA GLY A 65 2.87 19.57 2.69
C GLY A 65 2.54 18.18 3.26
N ALA A 66 3.12 17.11 2.67
CA ALA A 66 2.77 15.73 2.96
C ALA A 66 3.96 14.95 3.54
N GLY A 67 3.66 13.96 4.39
CA GLY A 67 4.67 13.01 4.88
C GLY A 67 5.14 12.06 3.77
N CYS A 68 6.44 11.75 3.70
CA CYS A 68 6.98 10.79 2.72
C CYS A 68 6.92 9.37 3.28
N VAL A 69 6.23 8.46 2.58
CA VAL A 69 6.07 7.05 2.97
C VAL A 69 6.55 6.16 1.84
N PHE A 70 7.48 5.24 2.10
CA PHE A 70 7.91 4.26 1.10
C PHE A 70 7.15 2.97 1.29
N ARG A 71 6.36 2.56 0.29
CA ARG A 71 5.66 1.28 0.24
C ARG A 71 6.45 0.30 -0.63
N ILE A 72 7.03 -0.70 0.01
CA ILE A 72 7.89 -1.69 -0.63
C ILE A 72 7.19 -3.04 -0.62
N VAL A 73 7.04 -3.64 -1.81
CA VAL A 73 6.62 -5.04 -1.94
C VAL A 73 7.70 -5.93 -1.35
N GLU A 74 7.34 -6.82 -0.44
CA GLU A 74 8.29 -7.72 0.21
C GLU A 74 9.01 -8.62 -0.81
N HIS A 75 10.26 -8.96 -0.52
CA HIS A 75 11.13 -9.77 -1.38
C HIS A 75 11.42 -9.16 -2.77
N THR A 76 11.12 -7.86 -2.98
CA THR A 76 11.50 -7.16 -4.21
C THR A 76 12.73 -6.30 -4.06
N ASN A 77 13.00 -5.75 -2.87
CA ASN A 77 14.11 -4.80 -2.67
C ASN A 77 14.64 -4.74 -1.22
N TYR A 78 15.42 -5.75 -0.82
CA TYR A 78 16.04 -5.80 0.51
C TYR A 78 17.08 -4.70 0.73
N HIS A 79 17.79 -4.30 -0.33
CA HIS A 79 18.82 -3.28 -0.25
C HIS A 79 18.23 -1.91 0.09
N LEU A 80 17.11 -1.55 -0.57
CA LEU A 80 16.39 -0.32 -0.28
C LEU A 80 15.87 -0.25 1.15
N SER A 81 15.36 -1.37 1.70
CA SER A 81 14.94 -1.42 3.10
C SER A 81 16.06 -1.04 4.05
N SER A 82 17.28 -1.55 3.83
CA SER A 82 18.45 -1.19 4.63
C SER A 82 18.78 0.30 4.51
N ILE A 83 18.86 0.80 3.27
CA ILE A 83 19.18 2.22 3.01
C ILE A 83 18.15 3.14 3.66
N LEU A 84 16.87 2.80 3.61
CA LEU A 84 15.82 3.59 4.26
C LEU A 84 16.02 3.63 5.78
N THR A 85 16.34 2.49 6.41
CA THR A 85 16.66 2.44 7.84
C THR A 85 17.87 3.30 8.18
N ASP A 86 18.95 3.24 7.39
CA ASP A 86 20.14 4.08 7.55
C ASP A 86 19.83 5.58 7.39
N ASN A 87 18.80 5.91 6.60
CA ASN A 87 18.31 7.28 6.41
C ASN A 87 17.25 7.70 7.45
N GLY A 88 17.05 6.92 8.52
CA GLY A 88 16.16 7.25 9.63
C GLY A 88 14.68 6.90 9.41
N TYR A 89 14.36 6.12 8.37
CA TYR A 89 13.00 5.59 8.19
C TYR A 89 12.78 4.36 9.07
N GLY A 90 11.74 4.43 9.90
CA GLY A 90 11.24 3.28 10.66
C GLY A 90 10.19 2.51 9.88
N LEU A 91 10.10 1.20 10.13
CA LEU A 91 8.98 0.38 9.68
C LEU A 91 7.74 0.77 10.48
N GLU A 92 6.76 1.42 9.83
CA GLU A 92 5.53 1.90 10.48
C GLU A 92 4.41 0.86 10.37
N LYS A 93 4.20 0.33 9.17
CA LYS A 93 3.09 -0.60 8.86
C LYS A 93 3.59 -1.74 7.99
N CYS A 94 3.11 -2.94 8.27
CA CYS A 94 3.13 -4.07 7.34
C CYS A 94 1.69 -4.42 6.97
N GLY A 95 1.52 -4.93 5.76
CA GLY A 95 0.21 -5.39 5.32
C GLY A 95 0.30 -6.45 4.24
N VAL A 96 -0.85 -7.08 4.03
CA VAL A 96 -1.09 -8.05 2.98
C VAL A 96 -2.01 -7.41 1.96
N VAL A 97 -1.69 -7.51 0.67
CA VAL A 97 -2.71 -7.31 -0.34
C VAL A 97 -3.45 -8.62 -0.54
N GLY A 98 -4.72 -8.62 -0.16
CA GLY A 98 -5.65 -9.72 -0.39
C GLY A 98 -6.33 -9.56 -1.74
N GLU A 99 -6.51 -10.67 -2.44
CA GLU A 99 -7.25 -10.75 -3.69
C GLU A 99 -8.44 -11.68 -3.54
N TRP A 100 -9.61 -11.24 -3.97
CA TRP A 100 -10.80 -12.07 -4.08
C TRP A 100 -11.29 -12.12 -5.53
N ASN A 101 -11.24 -13.31 -6.12
CA ASN A 101 -11.76 -13.56 -7.47
C ASN A 101 -13.23 -13.98 -7.38
N LEU A 102 -14.11 -13.19 -7.99
CA LEU A 102 -15.57 -13.35 -7.95
C LEU A 102 -16.11 -14.32 -9.00
N THR A 103 -15.22 -14.95 -9.77
CA THR A 103 -15.55 -15.88 -10.87
C THR A 103 -15.93 -17.30 -10.40
N GLY A 104 -15.91 -17.57 -9.10
CA GLY A 104 -16.40 -18.83 -8.50
C GLY A 104 -17.81 -18.67 -7.95
N ASP A 105 -18.57 -19.79 -7.90
CA ASP A 105 -19.97 -19.88 -7.44
C ASP A 105 -20.38 -18.82 -6.41
N VAL A 106 -20.93 -17.71 -6.91
CA VAL A 106 -21.56 -16.64 -6.12
C VAL A 106 -22.68 -17.21 -5.24
N GLY A 107 -23.20 -18.39 -5.59
CA GLY A 107 -24.27 -19.11 -4.88
C GLY A 107 -23.86 -19.89 -3.62
N LYS A 108 -22.59 -19.91 -3.20
CA LYS A 108 -22.16 -20.68 -2.00
C LYS A 108 -21.59 -19.83 -0.85
N LEU A 109 -21.74 -18.51 -0.88
CA LEU A 109 -21.27 -17.63 0.19
C LEU A 109 -22.37 -17.40 1.24
N CYS A 110 -22.71 -18.44 2.01
CA CYS A 110 -23.42 -18.26 3.27
C CYS A 110 -22.39 -17.80 4.32
N MET A 111 -22.20 -16.49 4.50
CA MET A 111 -21.27 -15.95 5.49
C MET A 111 -21.97 -15.10 6.54
N LYS A 112 -22.34 -15.74 7.64
CA LYS A 112 -22.62 -15.06 8.91
C LYS A 112 -21.29 -14.72 9.58
N GLY A 113 -20.80 -13.51 9.39
CA GLY A 113 -19.65 -13.00 10.15
C GLY A 113 -19.46 -11.50 9.94
N LYS A 114 -19.38 -10.74 11.03
CA LYS A 114 -18.88 -9.36 10.99
C LYS A 114 -17.37 -9.39 10.80
N MET A 115 -16.83 -8.52 9.94
CA MET A 115 -15.40 -8.26 9.92
C MET A 115 -14.96 -7.66 11.26
N PRO A 116 -13.75 -7.91 11.76
CA PRO A 116 -13.16 -7.09 12.82
C PRO A 116 -12.85 -5.72 12.25
N ASP A 117 -12.96 -4.71 13.12
CA ASP A 117 -12.68 -3.31 12.82
C ASP A 117 -11.44 -3.13 11.94
N GLY A 118 -11.69 -2.75 10.69
CA GLY A 118 -10.67 -2.51 9.67
C GLY A 118 -11.30 -1.77 8.51
N ASP A 119 -11.16 -0.44 8.52
CA ASP A 119 -11.22 0.58 7.45
C ASP A 119 -12.24 0.48 6.29
N LEU A 120 -13.14 -0.50 6.28
CA LEU A 120 -14.32 -0.50 5.41
C LEU A 120 -15.48 0.12 6.19
N PRO A 121 -16.25 1.05 5.60
CA PRO A 121 -17.46 1.59 6.22
C PRO A 121 -18.45 0.45 6.54
N ASP A 122 -19.51 0.72 7.31
CA ASP A 122 -20.64 -0.17 7.69
C ASP A 122 -21.39 -0.86 6.51
N ILE A 123 -20.78 -0.96 5.35
CA ILE A 123 -21.21 -1.67 4.16
C ILE A 123 -20.95 -3.16 4.38
N GLY A 124 -22.02 -3.97 4.35
CA GLY A 124 -21.90 -5.42 4.46
C GLY A 124 -21.19 -6.00 3.23
N MET A 125 -20.51 -7.14 3.41
CA MET A 125 -19.89 -7.89 2.31
C MET A 125 -20.87 -8.20 1.18
N GLU A 126 -22.14 -8.43 1.52
CA GLU A 126 -23.22 -8.63 0.56
C GLU A 126 -23.43 -7.43 -0.37
N ASP A 127 -23.27 -6.21 0.14
CA ASP A 127 -23.42 -4.99 -0.65
C ASP A 127 -22.23 -4.80 -1.59
N ILE A 128 -21.00 -5.12 -1.13
CA ILE A 128 -19.80 -5.14 -1.97
C ILE A 128 -19.97 -6.16 -3.10
N LEU A 129 -20.45 -7.36 -2.80
CA LEU A 129 -20.73 -8.41 -3.79
C LEU A 129 -21.81 -8.00 -4.79
N ARG A 130 -22.91 -7.40 -4.30
CA ARG A 130 -24.01 -6.93 -5.16
C ARG A 130 -23.52 -5.82 -6.09
N PHE A 131 -22.73 -4.88 -5.57
CA PHE A 131 -22.11 -3.83 -6.38
C PHE A 131 -21.17 -4.43 -7.42
N ALA A 132 -20.31 -5.37 -7.02
CA ALA A 132 -19.37 -6.01 -7.92
C ALA A 132 -20.07 -6.75 -9.06
N ALA A 133 -21.09 -7.56 -8.74
CA ALA A 133 -21.89 -8.26 -9.74
C ALA A 133 -22.60 -7.29 -10.69
N ALA A 134 -23.23 -6.23 -10.16
CA ALA A 134 -23.93 -5.23 -10.97
C ALA A 134 -23.01 -4.47 -11.94
N ASN A 135 -21.73 -4.33 -11.60
CA ASN A 135 -20.73 -3.60 -12.40
C ASN A 135 -19.77 -4.53 -13.16
N GLY A 136 -19.99 -5.84 -13.17
CA GLY A 136 -19.10 -6.80 -13.84
C GLY A 136 -17.69 -6.84 -13.26
N ILE A 137 -17.51 -6.45 -11.99
CA ILE A 137 -16.23 -6.54 -11.29
C ILE A 137 -15.97 -8.01 -10.99
N VAL A 138 -14.84 -8.51 -11.47
CA VAL A 138 -14.45 -9.93 -11.34
C VAL A 138 -13.38 -10.17 -10.28
N ARG A 139 -12.77 -9.10 -9.78
CA ARG A 139 -11.62 -9.15 -8.88
C ARG A 139 -11.67 -7.97 -7.91
N ILE A 140 -11.56 -8.25 -6.62
CA ILE A 140 -11.44 -7.26 -5.54
C ILE A 140 -10.05 -7.37 -4.94
N LEU A 141 -9.38 -6.23 -4.75
CA LEU A 141 -8.11 -6.12 -4.05
C LEU A 141 -8.32 -5.30 -2.78
N SER A 142 -7.70 -5.72 -1.68
CA SER A 142 -7.80 -5.01 -0.40
C SER A 142 -6.47 -5.01 0.35
N ASP A 143 -6.13 -3.86 0.93
CA ASP A 143 -5.03 -3.73 1.88
C ASP A 143 -5.48 -4.23 3.24
N ILE A 144 -5.01 -5.41 3.62
CA ILE A 144 -5.40 -6.09 4.86
C ILE A 144 -4.26 -5.92 5.88
N PRO A 145 -4.53 -5.33 7.06
CA PRO A 145 -3.52 -5.24 8.11
C PRO A 145 -3.08 -6.64 8.56
N GLY A 146 -1.77 -6.86 8.60
CA GLY A 146 -1.20 -8.16 8.93
C GLY A 146 0.32 -8.15 8.79
N ARG A 147 1.03 -8.89 9.66
CA ARG A 147 2.51 -8.90 9.65
C ARG A 147 3.11 -9.90 8.66
N GLU A 148 2.53 -11.08 8.52
CA GLU A 148 3.16 -12.20 7.79
C GLU A 148 2.18 -13.01 6.92
N GLY A 149 0.89 -13.03 7.29
CA GLY A 149 -0.12 -13.85 6.64
C GLY A 149 -1.47 -13.16 6.51
N LEU A 150 -2.27 -13.62 5.54
CA LEU A 150 -3.67 -13.24 5.40
C LEU A 150 -4.43 -13.75 6.63
N PRO A 151 -5.12 -12.90 7.41
CA PRO A 151 -5.91 -13.36 8.55
C PRO A 151 -6.97 -14.38 8.10
N GLU A 152 -7.19 -15.44 8.89
CA GLU A 152 -8.04 -16.58 8.52
C GLU A 152 -9.45 -16.17 8.09
N GLN A 153 -9.99 -15.13 8.71
CA GLN A 153 -11.32 -14.61 8.43
C GLN A 153 -11.44 -14.11 6.97
N TYR A 154 -10.41 -13.45 6.44
CA TYR A 154 -10.35 -13.08 5.04
C TYR A 154 -10.21 -14.32 4.14
N GLY A 155 -9.47 -15.33 4.60
CA GLY A 155 -9.39 -16.63 3.93
C GLY A 155 -10.75 -17.33 3.82
N TRP A 156 -11.55 -17.32 4.90
CA TRP A 156 -12.92 -17.83 4.89
C TRP A 156 -13.79 -17.08 3.90
N LEU A 157 -13.66 -15.76 3.83
CA LEU A 157 -14.33 -14.90 2.83
C LEU A 157 -13.88 -15.16 1.39
N GLY A 158 -12.90 -16.04 1.15
CA GLY A 158 -12.42 -16.39 -0.18
C GLY A 158 -11.28 -15.51 -0.69
N PHE A 159 -10.75 -14.60 0.15
CA PHE A 159 -9.53 -13.89 -0.19
C PHE A 159 -8.34 -14.85 -0.22
N ARG A 160 -7.43 -14.59 -1.14
CA ARG A 160 -6.12 -15.21 -1.21
C ARG A 160 -5.07 -14.11 -1.07
N ARG A 161 -3.92 -14.45 -0.50
CA ARG A 161 -2.78 -13.52 -0.43
C ARG A 161 -2.23 -13.28 -1.83
N ALA A 162 -2.24 -12.03 -2.28
CA ALA A 162 -1.54 -11.61 -3.50
C ALA A 162 -0.06 -11.35 -3.21
N TYR A 163 0.24 -10.45 -2.26
CA TYR A 163 1.62 -10.16 -1.82
C TYR A 163 1.64 -9.47 -0.45
N LEU A 164 2.85 -9.34 0.11
CA LEU A 164 3.13 -8.60 1.33
C LEU A 164 3.79 -7.26 0.97
N TYR A 165 3.50 -6.23 1.75
CA TYR A 165 4.15 -4.93 1.63
C TYR A 165 4.59 -4.39 3.00
N ARG A 166 5.60 -3.53 2.97
CA ARG A 166 6.17 -2.84 4.12
C ARG A 166 6.17 -1.34 3.85
N CYS A 167 5.64 -0.56 4.78
CA CYS A 167 5.63 0.89 4.74
C CYS A 167 6.68 1.46 5.69
N TYR A 168 7.54 2.32 5.15
CA TYR A 168 8.60 2.99 5.88
C TYR A 168 8.30 4.48 5.95
N GLN A 169 8.35 5.07 7.16
CA GLN A 169 8.13 6.50 7.37
C GLN A 169 9.10 7.03 8.43
N LYS A 170 9.55 8.28 8.26
CA LYS A 170 10.26 9.02 9.31
C LYS A 170 9.26 9.47 10.39
N LYS A 171 9.61 9.28 11.66
CA LYS A 171 8.91 9.96 12.74
C LYS A 171 9.15 11.46 12.55
N GLN A 172 8.08 12.25 12.41
CA GLN A 172 8.23 13.69 12.49
C GLN A 172 8.70 14.02 13.91
N GLU A 173 9.79 14.77 14.03
CA GLU A 173 10.10 15.42 15.30
C GLU A 173 8.90 16.31 15.63
N GLU A 174 8.20 16.00 16.71
CA GLU A 174 7.26 16.94 17.30
C GLU A 174 8.06 18.23 17.49
N LYS A 175 7.66 19.31 16.80
CA LYS A 175 8.12 20.64 17.17
C LYS A 175 7.70 20.80 18.62
N SER A 176 8.64 20.64 19.54
CA SER A 176 8.48 21.13 20.89
C SER A 176 8.15 22.61 20.73
N SER A 177 6.88 22.95 20.94
CA SER A 177 6.51 24.33 21.20
C SER A 177 7.22 24.67 22.51
N GLY A 178 8.44 25.19 22.41
CA GLY A 178 9.06 25.91 23.50
C GLY A 178 8.08 26.98 23.91
N LYS A 179 7.36 26.73 25.01
CA LYS A 179 6.80 27.81 25.79
C LYS A 179 7.99 28.40 26.54
N GLU A 180 8.55 29.45 25.97
CA GLU A 180 9.15 30.50 26.78
C GLU A 180 8.01 31.15 27.57
N GLU A 181 7.97 30.87 28.87
CA GLU A 181 7.95 31.87 29.96
C GLU A 181 8.06 31.18 31.33
#